data_AF-A0A1Z5IAZ4-F1
#
_entry.id   AF-A0A1Z5IAZ4-F1
#
_cell.length_a   1.000
_cell.length_b   1.000
_cell.length_c   1.000
_cell.angle_alpha   90.00
_cell.angle_beta   90.00
_cell.angle_gamma   90.00
#
_symmetry.space_group_name_H-M   'P 1'
#
loop_
_entity.id
_entity.type
_entity.pdbx_description
1 polymer ?
#
loop_
_entity_poly.entity_id
_entity_poly.type
_entity_poly.pdbx_seq_one_letter_code
_entity_poly.pdbx_strand_id
1 'polypeptide(L)'
;MSFKTWITTLLLTVLMLAGAAGLTGANASEKSKYNPKADAIMSVSVFKRMGRVHYHHRVFTYYSPNGSHVYGMGAYTSDGTYTLNGHDKNGYLILANNKKFGTKIKTPLGMGVVHDRGTYGGHYDIVVK
;
A
#
# COMPACT_ATOMS: atom_id res chain seq x y z
N MET A 1 -31.89 66.66 19.09
CA MET A 1 -31.91 65.27 19.62
C MET A 1 -30.89 64.45 18.84
N SER A 2 -30.14 63.61 19.54
CA SER A 2 -28.73 63.27 19.26
C SER A 2 -28.52 61.96 18.47
N PHE A 3 -27.42 61.94 17.72
CA PHE A 3 -26.94 60.98 16.72
C PHE A 3 -26.24 59.73 17.34
N LYS A 4 -26.82 59.11 18.37
CA LYS A 4 -26.17 58.00 19.09
C LYS A 4 -27.15 56.90 19.50
N THR A 5 -27.37 55.94 18.60
CA THR A 5 -27.50 54.49 18.91
C THR A 5 -27.60 53.70 17.60
N TRP A 6 -26.52 53.73 16.82
CA TRP A 6 -26.15 52.60 15.98
C TRP A 6 -25.63 51.47 16.88
N ILE A 7 -25.88 50.21 16.50
CA ILE A 7 -25.44 48.94 17.13
C ILE A 7 -26.41 48.42 18.20
N THR A 8 -27.35 47.56 17.80
CA THR A 8 -27.65 46.22 18.41
C THR A 8 -29.04 45.70 17.99
N THR A 9 -29.31 45.46 16.71
CA THR A 9 -30.34 44.48 16.27
C THR A 9 -30.23 44.16 14.77
N LEU A 10 -29.03 43.76 14.33
CA LEU A 10 -28.83 43.12 13.02
C LEU A 10 -28.66 41.61 13.24
N LEU A 11 -29.69 40.96 13.79
CA LEU A 11 -29.74 39.50 13.95
C LEU A 11 -31.21 39.06 13.90
N LEU A 12 -31.71 38.79 12.70
CA LEU A 12 -32.52 37.62 12.33
C LEU A 12 -33.24 37.84 10.99
N THR A 13 -32.88 37.00 10.03
CA THR A 13 -33.75 36.41 9.01
C THR A 13 -34.43 37.33 7.99
N VAL A 14 -33.66 37.75 6.98
CA VAL A 14 -34.21 37.91 5.62
C VAL A 14 -34.19 36.54 4.97
N LEU A 15 -35.36 35.89 4.93
CA LEU A 15 -35.60 34.71 4.11
C LEU A 15 -35.81 35.15 2.64
N MET A 16 -35.16 34.40 1.75
CA MET A 16 -35.66 33.99 0.43
C MET A 16 -35.95 35.10 -0.58
N LEU A 17 -34.95 35.43 -1.42
CA LEU A 17 -35.15 35.44 -2.88
C LEU A 17 -33.81 35.54 -3.64
N ALA A 18 -33.73 34.75 -4.72
CA ALA A 18 -32.85 34.88 -5.88
C ALA A 18 -31.43 34.28 -5.83
N GLY A 19 -31.10 33.58 -6.93
CA GLY A 19 -29.73 33.23 -7.33
C GLY A 19 -29.49 31.73 -7.36
N ALA A 20 -29.89 31.02 -8.42
CA ALA A 20 -29.09 30.80 -9.63
C ALA A 20 -27.95 29.77 -9.43
N ALA A 21 -28.02 28.72 -10.25
CA ALA A 21 -26.90 27.95 -10.79
C ALA A 21 -25.86 27.39 -9.81
N GLY A 22 -25.84 26.06 -9.70
CA GLY A 22 -24.69 25.33 -9.21
C GLY A 22 -25.10 24.36 -8.14
N LEU A 23 -25.09 23.07 -8.49
CA LEU A 23 -24.68 21.95 -7.65
C LEU A 23 -24.83 20.67 -8.49
N THR A 24 -24.21 20.67 -9.69
CA THR A 24 -23.66 19.42 -10.22
C THR A 24 -22.44 19.12 -9.36
N GLY A 25 -22.67 18.51 -8.20
CA GLY A 25 -21.63 17.85 -7.44
C GLY A 25 -21.10 16.71 -8.28
N ALA A 26 -20.14 17.00 -9.15
CA ALA A 26 -19.27 15.99 -9.71
C ALA A 26 -18.57 15.34 -8.51
N ASN A 27 -19.10 14.19 -8.09
CA ASN A 27 -18.37 13.26 -7.25
C ASN A 27 -17.14 12.85 -8.07
N ALA A 28 -16.05 13.59 -7.91
CA ALA A 28 -14.75 13.13 -8.30
C ALA A 28 -14.52 11.85 -7.48
N SER A 29 -14.76 10.70 -8.10
CA SER A 29 -14.33 9.41 -7.57
C SER A 29 -12.82 9.52 -7.43
N GLU A 30 -12.36 9.82 -6.22
CA GLU A 30 -10.97 9.59 -5.86
C GLU A 30 -10.66 8.16 -6.27
N LYS A 31 -9.70 7.98 -7.20
CA LYS A 31 -9.23 6.63 -7.54
C LYS A 31 -8.68 6.04 -6.26
N SER A 32 -9.41 5.11 -5.65
CA SER A 32 -8.92 4.46 -4.44
C SER A 32 -7.56 3.87 -4.74
N LYS A 33 -6.57 4.19 -3.91
CA LYS A 33 -5.22 3.65 -4.03
C LYS A 33 -5.33 2.14 -3.93
N TYR A 34 -4.87 1.42 -4.95
CA TYR A 34 -4.88 -0.04 -4.94
C TYR A 34 -4.19 -0.54 -3.67
N ASN A 35 -4.87 -1.42 -2.92
CA ASN A 35 -4.35 -2.03 -1.71
C ASN A 35 -3.75 -3.40 -2.05
N PRO A 36 -2.41 -3.56 -2.08
CA PRO A 36 -1.76 -4.81 -2.45
C PRO A 36 -2.09 -5.99 -1.52
N LYS A 37 -2.60 -5.72 -0.31
CA LYS A 37 -3.02 -6.75 0.65
C LYS A 37 -4.44 -7.26 0.43
N ALA A 38 -5.24 -6.59 -0.41
CA ALA A 38 -6.62 -7.01 -0.67
C ALA A 38 -6.72 -8.40 -1.31
N ASP A 39 -5.67 -8.83 -2.01
CA ASP A 39 -5.58 -10.14 -2.66
C ASP A 39 -4.95 -11.24 -1.77
N ALA A 40 -4.73 -10.97 -0.47
CA ALA A 40 -4.14 -11.95 0.44
C ALA A 40 -5.13 -13.06 0.79
N ILE A 41 -4.71 -14.32 0.66
CA ILE A 41 -5.51 -15.50 1.01
C ILE A 41 -5.11 -16.10 2.37
N MET A 42 -4.03 -15.61 2.97
CA MET A 42 -3.58 -16.02 4.30
C MET A 42 -2.84 -14.90 5.03
N SER A 43 -2.74 -15.04 6.35
CA SER A 43 -1.98 -14.11 7.18
C SER A 43 -0.48 -14.44 7.17
N VAL A 44 0.35 -13.45 7.50
CA VAL A 44 1.81 -13.62 7.66
C VAL A 44 2.14 -14.68 8.70
N SER A 45 1.41 -14.76 9.81
CA SER A 45 1.63 -15.77 10.85
C SER A 45 1.42 -17.20 10.34
N VAL A 46 0.35 -17.42 9.56
CA VAL A 46 0.08 -18.72 8.94
C VAL A 46 1.17 -19.05 7.93
N PHE A 47 1.55 -18.10 7.08
CA PHE A 47 2.63 -18.27 6.11
C PHE A 47 3.96 -18.64 6.77
N LYS A 48 4.36 -17.92 7.84
CA LYS A 48 5.57 -18.21 8.61
C LYS A 48 5.55 -19.62 9.20
N ARG A 49 4.41 -20.06 9.74
CA ARG A 49 4.25 -21.42 10.30
C ARG A 49 4.34 -22.51 9.23
N MET A 50 3.86 -22.25 8.01
CA MET A 50 3.98 -23.21 6.91
C MET A 50 5.41 -23.29 6.35
N GLY A 51 6.15 -22.19 6.37
CA GLY A 51 7.53 -22.11 5.85
C GLY A 51 7.63 -22.09 4.32
N ARG A 52 6.86 -22.96 3.65
CA ARG A 52 6.76 -23.10 2.20
C ARG A 52 5.30 -23.26 1.77
N VAL A 53 4.83 -22.41 0.86
CA VAL A 53 3.45 -22.40 0.37
C VAL A 53 3.44 -22.55 -1.14
N HIS A 54 2.59 -23.45 -1.66
CA HIS A 54 2.38 -23.60 -3.09
C HIS A 54 1.12 -22.82 -3.50
N TYR A 55 1.23 -21.96 -4.51
CA TYR A 55 0.12 -21.12 -4.97
C TYR A 55 0.30 -20.76 -6.45
N HIS A 56 -0.76 -20.90 -7.26
CA HIS A 56 -0.72 -20.63 -8.71
C HIS A 56 0.47 -21.30 -9.44
N HIS A 57 0.71 -22.58 -9.16
CA HIS A 57 1.84 -23.37 -9.72
C HIS A 57 3.23 -22.81 -9.38
N ARG A 58 3.36 -22.03 -8.32
CA ARG A 58 4.61 -21.44 -7.82
C ARG A 58 4.83 -21.83 -6.36
N VAL A 59 6.07 -21.72 -5.94
CA VAL A 59 6.49 -21.93 -4.55
C VAL A 59 6.82 -20.59 -3.94
N PHE A 60 6.32 -20.35 -2.74
CA PHE A 60 6.57 -19.16 -1.95
C PHE A 60 7.17 -19.54 -0.60
N THR A 61 8.26 -18.89 -0.25
CA THR A 61 8.93 -18.96 1.06
C THR A 61 9.08 -17.54 1.57
N TYR A 62 9.58 -17.37 2.79
CA TYR A 62 9.96 -16.06 3.28
C TYR A 62 11.42 -16.03 3.70
N TYR A 63 11.96 -14.83 3.70
CA TYR A 63 13.17 -14.49 4.43
C TYR A 63 12.95 -13.17 5.17
N SER A 64 13.72 -12.97 6.24
CA SER A 64 13.70 -11.72 6.99
C SER A 64 14.96 -10.93 6.68
N PRO A 65 14.86 -9.62 6.41
CA PRO A 65 16.03 -8.79 6.16
C PRO A 65 16.89 -8.61 7.43
N ASN A 66 16.39 -8.99 8.62
CA ASN A 66 17.14 -8.97 9.88
C ASN A 66 17.87 -10.31 10.18
N GLY A 67 17.89 -11.27 9.25
CA GLY A 67 18.42 -12.61 9.52
C GLY A 67 19.94 -12.65 9.66
N SER A 68 20.47 -12.99 10.84
CA SER A 68 21.90 -13.02 11.24
C SER A 68 22.67 -11.74 10.89
N HIS A 69 23.05 -10.94 11.88
CA HIS A 69 23.94 -9.77 11.72
C HIS A 69 25.29 -10.07 11.00
N VAL A 70 25.59 -11.36 10.75
CA VAL A 70 26.77 -11.84 10.04
C VAL A 70 26.51 -12.09 8.54
N TYR A 71 25.25 -12.35 8.12
CA TYR A 71 24.88 -12.70 6.73
C TYR A 71 23.55 -12.10 6.25
N GLY A 72 22.97 -11.18 7.02
CA GLY A 72 21.65 -10.60 6.79
C GLY A 72 21.62 -9.63 5.64
N MET A 73 20.52 -9.66 4.90
CA MET A 73 20.24 -8.76 3.78
C MET A 73 20.52 -7.30 4.19
N GLY A 74 21.15 -6.55 3.29
CA GLY A 74 21.34 -5.12 3.49
C GLY A 74 20.01 -4.37 3.59
N ALA A 75 20.06 -3.11 4.01
CA ALA A 75 18.87 -2.25 4.04
C ALA A 75 18.19 -2.08 2.66
N TYR A 76 18.84 -2.53 1.58
CA TYR A 76 18.41 -2.40 0.19
C TYR A 76 18.47 -3.74 -0.54
N THR A 77 17.53 -3.97 -1.45
CA THR A 77 17.52 -5.05 -2.42
C THR A 77 18.54 -4.82 -3.54
N SER A 78 18.75 -5.82 -4.38
CA SER A 78 19.63 -5.75 -5.55
C SER A 78 19.28 -4.63 -6.56
N ASP A 79 18.04 -4.15 -6.60
CA ASP A 79 17.62 -3.01 -7.44
C ASP A 79 17.61 -1.65 -6.71
N GLY A 80 18.09 -1.61 -5.45
CA GLY A 80 18.16 -0.41 -4.63
C GLY A 80 16.90 -0.09 -3.83
N THR A 81 15.91 -0.99 -3.80
CA THR A 81 14.67 -0.80 -3.02
C THR A 81 14.89 -1.07 -1.54
N TYR A 82 14.42 -0.18 -0.68
CA TYR A 82 14.52 -0.35 0.78
C TYR A 82 13.71 -1.55 1.27
N THR A 83 14.32 -2.46 2.05
CA THR A 83 13.75 -3.79 2.34
C THR A 83 13.24 -3.98 3.78
N LEU A 84 13.62 -3.12 4.74
CA LEU A 84 13.43 -3.38 6.19
C LEU A 84 11.97 -3.38 6.68
N ASN A 85 11.04 -2.91 5.86
CA ASN A 85 9.58 -2.94 6.09
C ASN A 85 8.89 -4.07 5.30
N GLY A 86 9.62 -4.82 4.46
CA GLY A 86 9.11 -5.87 3.57
C GLY A 86 8.25 -5.39 2.40
N HIS A 87 8.13 -4.07 2.19
CA HIS A 87 7.24 -3.50 1.19
C HIS A 87 7.92 -2.35 0.44
N ASP A 88 7.67 -2.27 -0.88
CA ASP A 88 8.12 -1.15 -1.69
C ASP A 88 7.39 0.16 -1.32
N LYS A 89 7.82 1.27 -1.92
CA LYS A 89 7.20 2.60 -1.72
C LYS A 89 5.71 2.67 -2.08
N ASN A 90 5.20 1.72 -2.87
CA ASN A 90 3.81 1.64 -3.30
C ASN A 90 2.98 0.68 -2.43
N GLY A 91 3.61 -0.04 -1.49
CA GLY A 91 2.98 -1.00 -0.59
C GLY A 91 2.91 -2.43 -1.12
N TYR A 92 3.59 -2.77 -2.22
CA TYR A 92 3.71 -4.15 -2.69
C TYR A 92 4.74 -4.91 -1.86
N LEU A 93 4.52 -6.21 -1.66
CA LEU A 93 5.52 -7.08 -1.05
C LEU A 93 6.80 -7.12 -1.89
N ILE A 94 7.96 -7.13 -1.24
CA ILE A 94 9.24 -7.28 -1.91
C ILE A 94 9.50 -8.77 -2.17
N LEU A 95 9.81 -9.12 -3.42
CA LEU A 95 10.11 -10.49 -3.85
C LEU A 95 11.54 -10.62 -4.35
N ALA A 96 12.17 -11.75 -4.01
CA ALA A 96 13.41 -12.21 -4.60
C ALA A 96 13.15 -13.31 -5.63
N ASN A 97 13.62 -13.11 -6.86
CA ASN A 97 13.55 -14.10 -7.95
C ASN A 97 14.48 -13.69 -9.12
N ASN A 98 14.74 -14.60 -10.06
CA ASN A 98 15.49 -14.31 -11.29
C ASN A 98 14.70 -13.56 -12.40
N LYS A 99 13.39 -13.33 -12.24
CA LYS A 99 12.59 -12.52 -13.19
C LYS A 99 13.10 -11.07 -13.29
N LYS A 100 12.60 -10.33 -14.28
CA LYS A 100 12.87 -8.89 -14.46
C LYS A 100 12.42 -8.11 -13.21
N PHE A 101 13.23 -7.14 -12.78
CA PHE A 101 12.81 -6.23 -11.71
C PHE A 101 11.53 -5.48 -12.09
N GLY A 102 10.69 -5.19 -11.10
CA GLY A 102 9.36 -4.60 -11.31
C GLY A 102 8.27 -5.60 -11.72
N THR A 103 8.59 -6.88 -11.92
CA THR A 103 7.58 -7.88 -12.26
C THR A 103 6.61 -8.05 -11.09
N LYS A 104 5.31 -7.85 -11.35
CA LYS A 104 4.22 -8.04 -10.39
C LYS A 104 3.75 -9.49 -10.36
N ILE A 105 3.56 -10.03 -9.17
CA ILE A 105 3.22 -11.43 -8.92
C ILE A 105 2.15 -11.51 -7.83
N LYS A 106 1.08 -12.28 -8.09
CA LYS A 106 0.15 -12.69 -7.03
C LYS A 106 0.85 -13.68 -6.10
N THR A 107 0.79 -13.42 -4.80
CA THR A 107 1.33 -14.27 -3.75
C THR A 107 0.22 -14.63 -2.76
N PRO A 108 0.45 -15.62 -1.87
CA PRO A 108 -0.50 -15.91 -0.79
C PRO A 108 -0.76 -14.74 0.16
N LEU A 109 0.18 -13.79 0.25
CA LEU A 109 0.14 -12.64 1.16
C LEU A 109 -0.33 -11.34 0.45
N GLY A 110 -0.82 -11.45 -0.79
CA GLY A 110 -1.23 -10.31 -1.62
C GLY A 110 -0.29 -10.12 -2.81
N MET A 111 -0.25 -8.91 -3.38
CA MET A 111 0.59 -8.60 -4.53
C MET A 111 2.03 -8.26 -4.12
N GLY A 112 2.99 -8.87 -4.81
CA GLY A 112 4.41 -8.57 -4.67
C GLY A 112 5.06 -8.13 -5.98
N VAL A 113 6.23 -7.50 -5.85
CA VAL A 113 7.07 -7.01 -6.93
C VAL A 113 8.49 -7.56 -6.76
N VAL A 114 9.06 -8.04 -7.87
CA VAL A 114 10.46 -8.49 -7.89
C VAL A 114 11.39 -7.28 -7.80
N HIS A 115 12.09 -7.16 -6.68
CA HIS A 115 13.09 -6.12 -6.42
C HIS A 115 14.46 -6.71 -6.09
N ASP A 116 14.52 -8.00 -5.79
CA ASP A 116 15.74 -8.65 -5.34
C ASP A 116 16.07 -9.91 -6.14
N ARG A 117 17.30 -10.40 -5.98
CA ARG A 117 17.77 -11.61 -6.64
C ARG A 117 17.60 -12.82 -5.73
N GLY A 118 17.13 -13.90 -6.33
CA GLY A 118 16.81 -15.14 -5.66
C GLY A 118 16.74 -16.30 -6.63
N THR A 119 16.00 -17.32 -6.25
CA THR A 119 15.95 -18.61 -6.95
C THR A 119 15.46 -18.49 -8.40
N TYR A 120 16.00 -19.34 -9.27
CA TYR A 120 15.57 -19.45 -10.66
C TYR A 120 14.20 -20.15 -10.78
N GLY A 121 13.35 -19.64 -11.66
CA GLY A 121 12.12 -20.31 -12.04
C GLY A 121 10.91 -19.93 -11.19
N GLY A 122 10.15 -20.94 -10.76
CA GLY A 122 8.83 -20.78 -10.12
C GLY A 122 8.84 -20.51 -8.62
N HIS A 123 10.01 -20.29 -8.01
CA HIS A 123 10.18 -20.12 -6.57
C HIS A 123 10.47 -18.65 -6.24
N TYR A 124 9.64 -18.04 -5.39
CA TYR A 124 9.74 -16.65 -4.96
C TYR A 124 9.93 -16.59 -3.44
N ASP A 125 10.95 -15.87 -2.98
CA ASP A 125 11.12 -15.58 -1.57
C ASP A 125 10.52 -14.21 -1.26
N ILE A 126 9.60 -14.15 -0.30
CA ILE A 126 8.93 -12.92 0.14
C ILE A 126 9.72 -12.32 1.30
N VAL A 127 10.02 -11.02 1.24
CA VAL A 127 10.58 -10.30 2.40
C VAL A 127 9.48 -10.13 3.43
N VAL A 128 9.67 -10.73 4.60
CA VAL A 128 8.71 -10.66 5.70
C VAL A 128 9.38 -10.14 6.96
N LYS A 129 8.75 -9.13 7.58
CA LYS A 129 9.06 -8.65 8.92
C LYS A 129 8.26 -9.42 9.96
#